data_AF-A0A8C9ZY01-F1
#
_entry.id   AF-A0A8C9ZY01-F1
#
_cell.length_a   1.000
_cell.length_b   1.000
_cell.length_c   1.000
_cell.angle_alpha   90.00
_cell.angle_beta   90.00
_cell.angle_gamma   90.00
#
_symmetry.space_group_name_H-M   'P 1'
#
loop_
_entity.id
_entity.type
_entity.pdbx_description
1 polymer ?
#
loop_
_entity_poly.entity_id
_entity_poly.type
_entity_poly.pdbx_seq_one_letter_code
_entity_poly.pdbx_strand_id
1 'polypeptide(L)'
;LDHTAKKNKRLMALNDNKAGMEGLDRDKINKIIMESSKGSRFYENELKREQQVNQRIEKMMLQKAQITEQQLKKAQAEVERMATELERSRDLSRVIVHVDMDAFYAAVEIRDCPELKDKPMAVGSMSMLSTSNYHARKYGVRAAMPGFIAKKLCPNLVIVPTNFAKYRAVSGEVREIFAEYDPHFQSVSLDEAYLDFTDHLEQRQSWPESLRTHRFHASNFGLKSLPQEAVPEEKDLSPVLFDDSPSSSPCLSGPEGVGAAGGAFEVFGTSVEEAVREMRFRIEQKTMLTASAGIAPNMMLAKVCSDKNKPNGQYRLPSTREAVMDFVQNLPVRKVSGIGKVSEKMLNALGISSCSHLGQQMGLLSLLFSETAWHHLLQVSLGLGSTFIPRHEERKSMSTERTFKELSKVEEQLSLCRELCEDVAEDMKEEGLKGKTVTLKLKNVSFEVKTRALTLPYAVATVDEIFAVAKDLLKTEIDNESPQPLRLRLMGN
;
A
#
# COMPACT_ATOMS: atom_id res chain seq x y z
N LEU A 1 6.83 20.31 -33.57
CA LEU A 1 7.29 20.42 -32.17
C LEU A 1 6.85 19.18 -31.41
N ASP A 2 7.76 18.22 -31.48
CA ASP A 2 7.89 16.89 -30.88
C ASP A 2 6.72 16.25 -30.08
N HIS A 3 5.98 15.36 -30.75
CA HIS A 3 5.01 14.44 -30.13
C HIS A 3 5.69 13.36 -29.26
N THR A 4 7.01 13.18 -29.41
CA THR A 4 7.82 12.19 -28.68
C THR A 4 8.14 12.67 -27.26
N ALA A 5 8.20 13.99 -27.04
CA ALA A 5 8.41 14.60 -25.73
C ALA A 5 7.22 14.44 -24.75
N LYS A 6 5.99 14.19 -25.26
CA LYS A 6 4.80 13.98 -24.42
C LYS A 6 4.70 12.56 -23.82
N LYS A 7 5.47 11.58 -24.32
CA LYS A 7 5.36 10.16 -23.90
C LYS A 7 6.24 9.76 -22.71
N ASN A 8 7.15 10.63 -22.25
CA ASN A 8 8.01 10.34 -21.09
C ASN A 8 7.36 10.81 -19.78
N LYS A 9 6.44 9.99 -19.25
CA LYS A 9 5.88 10.18 -17.90
C LYS A 9 7.01 10.05 -16.86
N ARG A 10 7.28 11.16 -16.16
CA ARG A 10 8.40 11.37 -15.22
C ARG A 10 8.26 10.52 -13.96
N LEU A 11 9.38 10.05 -13.39
CA LEU A 11 9.42 9.41 -12.06
C LEU A 11 8.76 10.28 -10.97
N MET A 12 8.87 11.60 -11.10
CA MET A 12 8.30 12.60 -10.20
C MET A 12 6.84 12.95 -10.47
N ALA A 13 6.23 12.43 -11.53
CA ALA A 13 4.84 12.72 -11.86
C ALA A 13 3.87 12.23 -10.78
N LEU A 14 2.69 12.85 -10.75
CA LEU A 14 1.56 12.43 -9.94
C LEU A 14 1.23 10.97 -10.22
N ASN A 15 1.32 10.16 -9.16
CA ASN A 15 0.72 8.84 -9.12
C ASN A 15 -0.67 9.00 -8.51
N ASP A 16 -1.68 8.95 -9.37
CA ASP A 16 -3.10 9.08 -9.08
C ASP A 16 -3.79 7.71 -8.88
N ASN A 17 -3.03 6.61 -8.90
CA ASN A 17 -3.59 5.26 -8.71
C ASN A 17 -4.04 4.94 -7.27
N LYS A 18 -4.03 5.92 -6.36
CA LYS A 18 -4.49 5.76 -4.97
C LYS A 18 -5.96 6.15 -4.85
N ALA A 19 -6.70 5.46 -4.00
CA ALA A 19 -8.10 5.76 -3.72
C ALA A 19 -8.31 7.23 -3.29
N GLY A 20 -9.34 7.87 -3.84
CA GLY A 20 -9.68 9.27 -3.57
C GLY A 20 -8.86 10.28 -4.37
N MET A 21 -8.23 9.85 -5.46
CA MET A 21 -7.43 10.67 -6.37
C MET A 21 -7.92 10.57 -7.83
N GLU A 22 -9.11 10.04 -8.04
CA GLU A 22 -9.76 9.93 -9.35
C GLU A 22 -10.16 11.33 -9.86
N GLY A 23 -10.05 11.54 -11.18
CA GLY A 23 -10.53 12.78 -11.83
C GLY A 23 -9.67 14.04 -11.59
N LEU A 24 -8.47 13.92 -11.00
CA LEU A 24 -7.59 15.06 -10.76
C LEU A 24 -7.00 15.64 -12.06
N ASP A 25 -6.85 16.97 -12.11
CA ASP A 25 -6.07 17.66 -13.15
C ASP A 25 -4.58 17.36 -12.98
N ARG A 26 -4.14 16.29 -13.64
CA ARG A 26 -2.77 15.79 -13.59
C ARG A 26 -1.78 16.83 -14.09
N ASP A 27 -2.12 17.59 -15.12
CA ASP A 27 -1.19 18.52 -15.78
C ASP A 27 -0.91 19.71 -14.86
N LYS A 28 -1.95 20.27 -14.24
CA LYS A 28 -1.80 21.34 -13.25
C LYS A 28 -0.99 20.89 -12.04
N ILE A 29 -1.30 19.72 -11.47
CA ILE A 29 -0.58 19.20 -10.30
C ILE A 29 0.89 18.93 -10.65
N ASN A 30 1.14 18.28 -11.79
CA ASN A 30 2.50 18.01 -12.25
C ASN A 30 3.30 19.30 -12.50
N LYS A 31 2.66 20.35 -13.03
CA LYS A 31 3.30 21.65 -13.21
C LYS A 31 3.80 22.22 -11.88
N ILE A 32 2.95 22.22 -10.84
CA ILE A 32 3.33 22.72 -9.50
C ILE A 32 4.46 21.89 -8.89
N ILE A 33 4.39 20.55 -8.99
CA ILE A 33 5.44 19.64 -8.50
C ILE A 33 6.77 19.94 -9.19
N MET A 34 6.73 20.12 -10.51
CA MET A 34 7.91 20.40 -11.33
C MET A 34 8.53 21.76 -11.02
N GLU A 35 7.73 22.82 -10.98
CA GLU A 35 8.19 24.17 -10.63
C GLU A 35 8.80 24.21 -9.22
N SER A 36 8.26 23.42 -8.29
CA SER A 36 8.77 23.33 -6.92
C SER A 36 10.04 22.49 -6.78
N SER A 37 10.37 21.66 -7.76
CA SER A 37 11.49 20.71 -7.70
C SER A 37 12.65 21.10 -8.61
N LYS A 38 12.39 21.84 -9.69
CA LYS A 38 13.38 22.20 -10.70
C LYS A 38 14.59 22.91 -10.08
N GLY A 39 15.79 22.48 -10.47
CA GLY A 39 17.06 23.03 -9.97
C GLY A 39 17.48 22.51 -8.59
N SER A 40 16.73 21.59 -7.98
CA SER A 40 17.18 20.92 -6.76
C SER A 40 18.11 19.72 -7.08
N ARG A 41 19.03 19.41 -6.17
CA ARG A 41 19.86 18.18 -6.25
C ARG A 41 19.01 16.91 -6.34
N PHE A 42 17.84 16.89 -5.70
CA PHE A 42 16.88 15.78 -5.82
C PHE A 42 16.38 15.61 -7.25
N TYR A 43 15.99 16.71 -7.88
CA TYR A 43 15.48 16.73 -9.24
C TYR A 43 16.54 16.25 -10.25
N GLU A 44 17.78 16.69 -10.10
CA GLU A 44 18.91 16.24 -10.93
C GLU A 44 19.15 14.73 -10.79
N ASN A 45 19.11 14.21 -9.56
CA ASN A 45 19.22 12.77 -9.33
C ASN A 45 18.05 11.98 -9.94
N GLU A 46 16.82 12.50 -9.85
CA GLU A 46 15.66 11.86 -10.50
C GLU A 46 15.76 11.88 -12.03
N LEU A 47 16.34 12.94 -12.63
CA LEU A 47 16.66 12.95 -14.06
C LEU A 47 17.70 11.88 -14.43
N LYS A 48 18.76 11.73 -13.62
CA LYS A 48 19.77 10.68 -13.81
C LYS A 48 19.15 9.28 -13.73
N ARG A 49 18.26 9.04 -12.77
CA ARG A 49 17.52 7.76 -12.65
C ARG A 49 16.59 7.53 -13.84
N GLU A 50 15.91 8.58 -14.32
CA GLU A 50 15.07 8.48 -15.51
C GLU A 50 15.88 8.11 -16.76
N GLN A 51 17.06 8.72 -16.94
CA GLN A 51 17.99 8.37 -18.02
C GLN A 51 18.44 6.91 -17.94
N GLN A 52 18.80 6.42 -16.74
CA GLN A 52 19.17 5.01 -16.55
C GLN A 52 18.01 4.05 -16.91
N VAL A 53 16.78 4.39 -16.54
CA VAL A 53 15.61 3.58 -16.92
C VAL A 53 15.41 3.62 -18.44
N ASN A 54 15.56 4.77 -19.09
CA ASN A 54 15.45 4.89 -20.54
C ASN A 54 16.54 4.07 -21.26
N GLN A 55 17.78 4.10 -20.80
CA GLN A 55 18.86 3.26 -21.34
C GLN A 55 18.56 1.76 -21.19
N ARG A 56 17.96 1.35 -20.07
CA ARG A 56 17.50 -0.05 -19.90
C ARG A 56 16.41 -0.42 -20.90
N ILE A 57 15.47 0.49 -21.16
CA ILE A 57 14.42 0.30 -22.17
C ILE A 57 15.03 0.22 -23.57
N GLU A 58 15.94 1.11 -23.93
CA GLU A 58 16.64 1.08 -25.22
C GLU A 58 17.37 -0.25 -25.42
N LYS A 59 18.13 -0.71 -24.42
CA LYS A 59 18.79 -2.02 -24.47
C LYS A 59 17.79 -3.17 -24.66
N MET A 60 16.67 -3.15 -23.93
CA MET A 60 15.61 -4.15 -24.06
C MET A 60 14.96 -4.12 -25.46
N MET A 61 14.75 -2.94 -26.04
CA MET A 61 14.21 -2.80 -27.39
C MET A 61 15.19 -3.29 -28.47
N LEU A 62 16.49 -3.06 -28.29
CA LEU A 62 17.53 -3.62 -29.14
C LEU A 62 17.58 -5.15 -29.06
N GLN A 63 17.46 -5.72 -27.86
CA GLN A 63 17.35 -7.17 -27.67
C GLN A 63 16.11 -7.72 -28.37
N LYS A 64 14.94 -7.06 -28.20
CA LYS A 64 13.70 -7.43 -28.90
C LYS A 64 13.87 -7.48 -30.42
N ALA A 65 14.59 -6.52 -31.00
CA ALA A 65 14.82 -6.48 -32.45
C ALA A 65 15.66 -7.64 -32.99
N GLN A 66 16.43 -8.31 -32.13
CA GLN A 66 17.28 -9.45 -32.50
C GLN A 66 16.58 -10.81 -32.33
N ILE A 67 15.39 -10.84 -31.70
CA ILE A 67 14.63 -12.08 -31.49
C ILE A 67 14.06 -12.57 -32.82
N THR A 68 14.37 -13.83 -33.16
CA THR A 68 13.83 -14.46 -34.36
C THR A 68 12.43 -15.01 -34.13
N GLU A 69 11.65 -15.16 -35.21
CA GLU A 69 10.33 -15.79 -35.13
C GLU A 69 10.42 -17.22 -34.58
N GLN A 70 11.50 -17.96 -34.89
CA GLN A 70 11.72 -19.31 -34.37
C GLN A 70 11.96 -19.31 -32.86
N GLN A 71 12.76 -18.37 -32.34
CA GLN A 71 12.96 -18.21 -30.90
C GLN A 71 11.64 -17.87 -30.20
N LEU A 72 10.85 -16.96 -30.79
CA LEU A 72 9.56 -16.58 -30.24
C LEU A 72 8.57 -17.74 -30.23
N LYS A 73 8.49 -18.54 -31.30
CA LYS A 73 7.65 -19.76 -31.35
C LYS A 73 8.06 -20.78 -30.28
N LYS A 74 9.36 -20.99 -30.09
CA LYS A 74 9.87 -21.89 -29.05
C LYS A 74 9.50 -21.40 -27.65
N ALA A 75 9.71 -20.11 -27.38
CA ALA A 75 9.36 -19.48 -26.10
C ALA A 75 7.85 -19.53 -25.83
N GLN A 76 7.03 -19.31 -26.86
CA GLN A 76 5.58 -19.41 -26.77
C GLN A 76 5.13 -20.82 -26.38
N ALA A 77 5.70 -21.87 -26.99
CA ALA A 77 5.40 -23.25 -26.65
C ALA A 77 5.79 -23.61 -25.20
N GLU A 78 6.93 -23.08 -24.72
CA GLU A 78 7.37 -23.26 -23.33
C GLU A 78 6.43 -22.58 -22.33
N VAL A 79 6.04 -21.34 -22.63
CA VAL A 79 5.07 -20.58 -21.83
C VAL A 79 3.72 -21.28 -21.80
N GLU A 80 3.22 -21.80 -22.92
CA GLU A 80 1.95 -22.51 -22.99
C GLU A 80 1.96 -23.79 -22.15
N ARG A 81 3.06 -24.55 -22.19
CA ARG A 81 3.24 -25.73 -21.32
C ARG A 81 3.16 -25.33 -19.85
N MET A 82 3.91 -24.30 -19.45
CA MET A 82 3.90 -23.83 -18.07
C MET A 82 2.54 -23.26 -17.64
N ALA A 83 1.89 -22.48 -18.50
CA ALA A 83 0.56 -21.95 -18.25
C ALA A 83 -0.44 -23.08 -18.04
N THR A 84 -0.35 -24.16 -18.82
CA THR A 84 -1.19 -25.35 -18.64
C THR A 84 -0.95 -26.02 -17.28
N GLU A 85 0.30 -26.14 -16.84
CA GLU A 85 0.65 -26.71 -15.53
C GLU A 85 0.13 -25.84 -14.37
N LEU A 86 0.28 -24.52 -14.49
CA LEU A 86 -0.24 -23.54 -13.53
C LEU A 86 -1.78 -23.56 -13.47
N GLU A 87 -2.46 -23.62 -14.62
CA GLU A 87 -3.92 -23.71 -14.65
C GLU A 87 -4.44 -25.02 -14.08
N ARG A 88 -3.73 -26.13 -14.29
CA ARG A 88 -4.09 -27.43 -13.70
C ARG A 88 -3.97 -27.41 -12.17
N SER A 89 -3.08 -26.60 -11.62
CA SER A 89 -2.86 -26.45 -10.18
C SER A 89 -3.58 -25.25 -9.58
N ARG A 90 -4.47 -24.58 -10.33
CA ARG A 90 -5.28 -23.47 -9.83
C ARG A 90 -6.16 -23.94 -8.67
N ASP A 91 -5.99 -23.27 -7.53
CA ASP A 91 -6.83 -23.44 -6.36
C ASP A 91 -7.79 -22.25 -6.22
N LEU A 92 -9.09 -22.55 -6.19
CA LEU A 92 -10.19 -21.60 -5.97
C LEU A 92 -11.00 -21.95 -4.70
N SER A 93 -10.54 -22.93 -3.92
CA SER A 93 -11.25 -23.41 -2.73
C SER A 93 -11.09 -22.48 -1.53
N ARG A 94 -10.01 -21.69 -1.49
CA ARG A 94 -9.73 -20.78 -0.38
C ARG A 94 -10.49 -19.46 -0.52
N VAL A 95 -10.78 -18.86 0.62
CA VAL A 95 -11.40 -17.54 0.73
C VAL A 95 -10.43 -16.59 1.42
N ILE A 96 -9.64 -15.88 0.64
CA ILE A 96 -8.64 -14.95 1.15
C ILE A 96 -9.25 -13.54 1.24
N VAL A 97 -9.08 -12.94 2.41
CA VAL A 97 -9.50 -11.57 2.70
C VAL A 97 -8.28 -10.71 2.93
N HIS A 98 -8.16 -9.62 2.17
CA HIS A 98 -7.21 -8.55 2.46
C HIS A 98 -7.94 -7.38 3.10
N VAL A 99 -7.48 -6.91 4.25
CA VAL A 99 -8.04 -5.75 4.97
C VAL A 99 -7.02 -4.63 4.99
N ASP A 100 -7.48 -3.40 4.79
CA ASP A 100 -6.64 -2.20 4.71
C ASP A 100 -7.38 -1.02 5.35
N MET A 101 -6.84 -0.49 6.45
CA MET A 101 -7.44 0.64 7.19
C MET A 101 -7.44 1.93 6.35
N ASP A 102 -8.57 2.65 6.35
CA ASP A 102 -8.72 3.80 5.45
C ASP A 102 -7.97 5.03 5.94
N ALA A 103 -6.95 5.45 5.20
CA ALA A 103 -6.11 6.60 5.53
C ALA A 103 -5.57 6.55 6.98
N PHE A 104 -5.16 5.36 7.42
CA PHE A 104 -4.96 4.97 8.82
C PHE A 104 -4.44 6.07 9.76
N TYR A 105 -3.20 6.54 9.61
CA TYR A 105 -2.64 7.53 10.54
C TYR A 105 -3.44 8.83 10.55
N ALA A 106 -3.92 9.31 9.39
CA ALA A 106 -4.75 10.51 9.34
C ALA A 106 -6.10 10.30 10.01
N ALA A 107 -6.71 9.11 9.87
CA ALA A 107 -7.96 8.77 10.52
C ALA A 107 -7.82 8.72 12.06
N VAL A 108 -6.71 8.17 12.58
CA VAL A 108 -6.38 8.20 14.02
C VAL A 108 -6.29 9.65 14.53
N GLU A 109 -5.56 10.53 13.84
CA GLU A 109 -5.46 11.93 14.27
C GLU A 109 -6.80 12.68 14.18
N ILE A 110 -7.64 12.39 13.19
CA ILE A 110 -8.99 12.98 13.06
C ILE A 110 -9.91 12.53 14.20
N ARG A 111 -9.84 11.26 14.59
CA ARG A 111 -10.60 10.72 15.73
C ARG A 111 -10.22 11.44 17.03
N ASP A 112 -8.93 11.58 17.27
CA ASP A 112 -8.41 12.18 18.50
C ASP A 112 -8.51 13.72 18.51
N CYS A 113 -8.64 14.36 17.34
CA CYS A 113 -8.80 15.80 17.19
C CYS A 113 -9.92 16.12 16.17
N PRO A 114 -11.19 16.19 16.64
CA PRO A 114 -12.36 16.36 15.77
C PRO A 114 -12.34 17.62 14.90
N GLU A 115 -11.59 18.66 15.30
CA GLU A 115 -11.40 19.88 14.50
C GLU A 115 -10.72 19.66 13.14
N LEU A 116 -10.13 18.48 12.92
CA LEU A 116 -9.48 18.08 11.67
C LEU A 116 -10.44 17.41 10.68
N LYS A 117 -11.64 16.99 11.12
CA LYS A 117 -12.56 16.15 10.35
C LYS A 117 -12.86 16.71 8.95
N ASP A 118 -13.17 18.00 8.87
CA ASP A 118 -13.57 18.66 7.62
C ASP A 118 -12.41 19.43 6.94
N LYS A 119 -11.18 19.28 7.43
CA LYS A 119 -10.00 19.99 6.90
C LYS A 119 -9.15 19.06 6.02
N PRO A 120 -8.55 19.56 4.92
CA PRO A 120 -7.48 18.82 4.26
C PRO A 120 -6.30 18.69 5.22
N MET A 121 -5.93 17.45 5.58
CA MET A 121 -4.82 17.20 6.49
C MET A 121 -3.94 16.02 6.04
N ALA A 122 -2.70 16.03 6.53
CA ALA A 122 -1.72 14.98 6.30
C ALA A 122 -0.90 14.71 7.56
N VAL A 123 -0.39 13.48 7.68
CA VAL A 123 0.50 13.07 8.77
C VAL A 123 1.93 13.01 8.24
N GLY A 124 2.87 13.61 8.97
CA GLY A 124 4.29 13.66 8.62
C GLY A 124 4.93 14.98 9.01
N SER A 125 5.73 15.53 8.11
CA SER A 125 6.43 16.80 8.29
C SER A 125 6.53 17.59 7.00
N MET A 126 7.11 18.79 7.07
CA MET A 126 7.48 19.56 5.87
C MET A 126 8.44 18.80 4.94
N SER A 127 9.24 17.88 5.47
CA SER A 127 10.20 17.07 4.70
C SER A 127 9.52 15.93 3.97
N MET A 128 8.57 15.23 4.61
CA MET A 128 7.90 14.07 4.02
C MET A 128 6.56 13.79 4.70
N LEU A 129 5.54 13.46 3.89
CA LEU A 129 4.24 13.01 4.36
C LEU A 129 4.14 11.48 4.33
N SER A 130 3.71 10.89 5.45
CA SER A 130 3.42 9.46 5.59
C SER A 130 2.08 9.10 4.95
N THR A 131 1.05 9.91 5.18
CA THR A 131 -0.27 9.74 4.56
C THR A 131 -1.06 11.05 4.54
N SER A 132 -2.21 11.06 3.88
CA SER A 132 -3.15 12.17 3.81
C SER A 132 -4.59 11.67 3.87
N ASN A 133 -5.48 12.47 4.46
CA ASN A 133 -6.91 12.20 4.45
C ASN A 133 -7.51 12.40 3.05
N TYR A 134 -8.71 11.87 2.84
CA TYR A 134 -9.38 11.94 1.54
C TYR A 134 -9.68 13.38 1.08
N HIS A 135 -9.89 14.32 2.00
CA HIS A 135 -10.03 15.75 1.66
C HIS A 135 -8.76 16.32 1.02
N ALA A 136 -7.58 16.02 1.56
CA ALA A 136 -6.31 16.46 0.99
C ALA A 136 -5.97 15.76 -0.33
N ARG A 137 -6.36 14.48 -0.50
CA ARG A 137 -6.13 13.72 -1.75
C ARG A 137 -6.78 14.36 -2.98
N LYS A 138 -7.92 15.05 -2.80
CA LYS A 138 -8.59 15.85 -3.86
C LYS A 138 -7.71 16.99 -4.43
N TYR A 139 -6.64 17.39 -3.73
CA TYR A 139 -5.68 18.38 -4.22
C TYR A 139 -4.40 17.75 -4.81
N GLY A 140 -4.32 16.42 -4.87
CA GLY A 140 -3.11 15.70 -5.26
C GLY A 140 -2.15 15.39 -4.11
N VAL A 141 -2.46 15.80 -2.87
CA VAL A 141 -1.62 15.54 -1.69
C VAL A 141 -1.70 14.07 -1.32
N ARG A 142 -0.54 13.40 -1.23
CA ARG A 142 -0.44 11.95 -1.00
C ARG A 142 0.79 11.58 -0.18
N ALA A 143 0.79 10.34 0.32
CA ALA A 143 1.98 9.71 0.91
C ALA A 143 3.21 9.80 -0.01
N ALA A 144 4.40 9.85 0.61
CA ALA A 144 5.69 10.00 -0.05
C ALA A 144 5.86 11.31 -0.84
N MET A 145 5.06 12.33 -0.53
CA MET A 145 5.21 13.70 -1.03
C MET A 145 5.87 14.58 0.04
N PRO A 146 6.81 15.47 -0.32
CA PRO A 146 7.31 16.48 0.62
C PRO A 146 6.20 17.44 1.07
N GLY A 147 6.13 17.73 2.37
CA GLY A 147 5.10 18.60 2.93
C GLY A 147 5.11 20.02 2.36
N PHE A 148 6.29 20.56 2.03
CA PHE A 148 6.39 21.87 1.38
C PHE A 148 5.77 21.90 -0.04
N ILE A 149 5.81 20.79 -0.79
CA ILE A 149 5.15 20.67 -2.09
C ILE A 149 3.64 20.53 -1.88
N ALA A 150 3.24 19.71 -0.90
CA ALA A 150 1.84 19.52 -0.55
C ALA A 150 1.15 20.84 -0.15
N LYS A 151 1.84 21.70 0.60
CA LYS A 151 1.38 23.05 0.95
C LYS A 151 1.19 23.97 -0.26
N LYS A 152 1.96 23.78 -1.34
CA LYS A 152 1.74 24.53 -2.59
C LYS A 152 0.52 24.01 -3.36
N LEU A 153 0.24 22.71 -3.29
CA LEU A 153 -0.96 22.12 -3.87
C LEU A 153 -2.23 22.49 -3.07
N CYS A 154 -2.10 22.57 -1.76
CA CYS A 154 -3.17 22.89 -0.82
C CYS A 154 -2.65 23.83 0.29
N PRO A 155 -2.76 25.16 0.12
CA PRO A 155 -2.25 26.13 1.10
C PRO A 155 -2.80 25.95 2.52
N ASN A 156 -4.08 25.57 2.61
CA ASN A 156 -4.79 25.34 3.86
C ASN A 156 -4.54 23.95 4.49
N LEU A 157 -3.63 23.14 3.93
CA LEU A 157 -3.33 21.79 4.43
C LEU A 157 -2.80 21.83 5.86
N VAL A 158 -3.39 21.06 6.78
CA VAL A 158 -2.82 20.86 8.13
C VAL A 158 -1.86 19.68 8.10
N ILE A 159 -0.62 19.87 8.58
CA ILE A 159 0.36 18.79 8.70
C ILE A 159 0.54 18.46 10.18
N VAL A 160 0.17 17.23 10.56
CA VAL A 160 0.26 16.72 11.93
C VAL A 160 1.48 15.80 12.05
N PRO A 161 2.33 15.92 13.09
CA PRO A 161 3.44 15.00 13.32
C PRO A 161 2.99 13.55 13.50
N THR A 162 3.86 12.59 13.20
CA THR A 162 3.58 11.16 13.44
C THR A 162 3.57 10.83 14.92
N ASN A 163 2.63 9.97 15.35
CA ASN A 163 2.60 9.35 16.67
C ASN A 163 2.52 7.82 16.57
N PHE A 164 3.68 7.17 16.41
CA PHE A 164 3.76 5.72 16.20
C PHE A 164 3.26 4.89 17.39
N ALA A 165 3.33 5.41 18.63
CA ALA A 165 2.78 4.73 19.79
C ALA A 165 1.26 4.56 19.66
N LYS A 166 0.54 5.63 19.29
CA LYS A 166 -0.90 5.56 19.00
C LYS A 166 -1.21 4.60 17.87
N TYR A 167 -0.47 4.66 16.76
CA TYR A 167 -0.73 3.82 15.59
C TYR A 167 -0.51 2.34 15.88
N ARG A 168 0.52 1.99 16.67
CA ARG A 168 0.75 0.61 17.13
C ARG A 168 -0.35 0.14 18.09
N ALA A 169 -0.80 0.99 19.01
CA ALA A 169 -1.89 0.63 19.93
C ALA A 169 -3.18 0.29 19.17
N VAL A 170 -3.61 1.16 18.25
CA VAL A 170 -4.80 0.89 17.41
C VAL A 170 -4.61 -0.34 16.53
N SER A 171 -3.41 -0.53 15.96
CA SER A 171 -3.10 -1.75 15.20
C SER A 171 -3.27 -3.01 16.05
N GLY A 172 -2.85 -2.98 17.33
CA GLY A 172 -3.08 -4.06 18.28
C GLY A 172 -4.57 -4.36 18.47
N GLU A 173 -5.39 -3.34 18.70
CA GLU A 173 -6.85 -3.48 18.87
C GLU A 173 -7.53 -4.13 17.66
N VAL A 174 -7.10 -3.77 16.44
CA VAL A 174 -7.60 -4.32 15.17
C VAL A 174 -7.15 -5.77 14.98
N ARG A 175 -5.89 -6.07 15.31
CA ARG A 175 -5.31 -7.42 15.20
C ARG A 175 -5.99 -8.42 16.15
N GLU A 176 -6.46 -7.97 17.31
CA GLU A 176 -7.28 -8.81 18.19
C GLU A 176 -8.57 -9.25 17.49
N ILE A 177 -9.21 -8.37 16.71
CA ILE A 177 -10.40 -8.72 15.93
C ILE A 177 -10.03 -9.69 14.81
N PHE A 178 -8.92 -9.45 14.10
CA PHE A 178 -8.44 -10.34 13.04
C PHE A 178 -8.24 -11.78 13.51
N ALA A 179 -7.66 -11.96 14.70
CA ALA A 179 -7.37 -13.27 15.29
C ALA A 179 -8.64 -14.14 15.52
N GLU A 180 -9.82 -13.52 15.61
CA GLU A 180 -11.09 -14.26 15.75
C GLU A 180 -11.63 -14.82 14.43
N TYR A 181 -11.22 -14.25 13.30
CA TYR A 181 -11.58 -14.74 11.96
C TYR A 181 -10.50 -15.66 11.40
N ASP A 182 -9.23 -15.37 11.66
CA ASP A 182 -8.10 -16.22 11.31
C ASP A 182 -6.99 -16.05 12.37
N PRO A 183 -6.74 -17.04 13.24
CA PRO A 183 -5.68 -16.96 14.24
C PRO A 183 -4.26 -16.99 13.64
N HIS A 184 -4.12 -17.32 12.35
CA HIS A 184 -2.84 -17.39 11.62
C HIS A 184 -2.70 -16.27 10.58
N PHE A 185 -3.50 -15.21 10.69
CA PHE A 185 -3.45 -14.08 9.77
C PHE A 185 -2.04 -13.50 9.62
N GLN A 186 -1.74 -12.96 8.44
CA GLN A 186 -0.47 -12.30 8.17
C GLN A 186 -0.65 -10.78 8.17
N SER A 187 -0.05 -10.11 9.15
CA SER A 187 0.11 -8.65 9.12
C SER A 187 1.18 -8.25 8.13
N VAL A 188 0.85 -7.36 7.18
CA VAL A 188 1.82 -6.78 6.23
C VAL A 188 2.40 -5.48 6.78
N SER A 189 1.55 -4.68 7.44
CA SER A 189 1.90 -3.39 8.05
C SER A 189 1.10 -3.19 9.36
N LEU A 190 1.04 -1.95 9.86
CA LEU A 190 0.16 -1.61 10.98
C LEU A 190 -1.32 -1.57 10.57
N ASP A 191 -1.60 -1.30 9.30
CA ASP A 191 -2.94 -1.08 8.74
C ASP A 191 -3.42 -2.15 7.77
N GLU A 192 -2.56 -3.09 7.35
CA GLU A 192 -2.89 -4.08 6.33
C GLU A 192 -2.60 -5.51 6.81
N ALA A 193 -3.51 -6.43 6.49
CA ALA A 193 -3.38 -7.85 6.78
C ALA A 193 -4.09 -8.74 5.75
N TYR A 194 -3.60 -9.97 5.59
CA TYR A 194 -4.30 -11.05 4.93
C TYR A 194 -4.84 -12.03 5.97
N LEU A 195 -6.06 -12.50 5.75
CA LEU A 195 -6.76 -13.50 6.55
C LEU A 195 -7.31 -14.58 5.62
N ASP A 196 -7.26 -15.83 6.06
CA ASP A 196 -7.91 -16.94 5.38
C ASP A 196 -9.23 -17.29 6.08
N PHE A 197 -10.34 -16.88 5.47
CA PHE A 197 -11.68 -17.03 6.03
C PHE A 197 -12.25 -18.44 5.82
N THR A 198 -11.55 -19.34 5.13
CA THR A 198 -12.11 -20.62 4.68
C THR A 198 -12.66 -21.43 5.87
N ASP A 199 -11.84 -21.68 6.88
CA ASP A 199 -12.21 -22.51 8.04
C ASP A 199 -13.27 -21.79 8.91
N HIS A 200 -13.18 -20.46 9.03
CA HIS A 200 -14.16 -19.65 9.75
C HIS A 200 -15.55 -19.75 9.10
N LEU A 201 -15.63 -19.67 7.77
CA LEU A 201 -16.89 -19.71 7.04
C LEU A 201 -17.57 -21.08 7.11
N GLU A 202 -16.80 -22.16 7.13
CA GLU A 202 -17.33 -23.52 7.35
C GLU A 202 -18.00 -23.62 8.72
N GLN A 203 -17.32 -23.19 9.77
CA GLN A 203 -17.87 -23.20 11.14
C GLN A 203 -19.11 -22.29 11.25
N ARG A 204 -19.02 -21.09 10.66
CA ARG A 204 -20.05 -20.05 10.71
C ARG A 204 -21.39 -20.50 10.13
N GLN A 205 -21.43 -21.47 9.21
CA GLN A 205 -22.70 -22.00 8.68
C GLN A 205 -23.60 -22.59 9.78
N SER A 206 -23.00 -23.12 10.85
CA SER A 206 -23.73 -23.73 11.97
C SER A 206 -23.96 -22.79 13.15
N TRP A 207 -23.47 -21.55 13.09
CA TRP A 207 -23.51 -20.63 14.22
C TRP A 207 -24.93 -20.08 14.48
N PRO A 208 -25.41 -20.13 15.74
CA PRO A 208 -26.61 -19.42 16.13
C PRO A 208 -26.42 -17.90 15.96
N GLU A 209 -27.53 -17.17 15.84
CA GLU A 209 -27.49 -15.70 15.70
C GLU A 209 -26.74 -15.01 16.83
N SER A 210 -26.79 -15.56 18.06
CA SER A 210 -26.11 -15.00 19.22
C SER A 210 -24.59 -14.85 19.05
N LEU A 211 -23.94 -15.75 18.30
CA LEU A 211 -22.50 -15.66 18.01
C LEU A 211 -22.18 -14.66 16.87
N ARG A 212 -23.20 -14.21 16.14
CA ARG A 212 -23.10 -13.26 15.02
C ARG A 212 -23.82 -11.95 15.32
N THR A 213 -24.14 -11.70 16.59
CA THR A 213 -24.86 -10.51 17.05
C THR A 213 -23.91 -9.62 17.82
N HIS A 214 -23.75 -8.38 17.38
CA HIS A 214 -22.86 -7.40 18.02
C HIS A 214 -23.64 -6.15 18.44
N ARG A 215 -23.21 -5.53 19.54
CA ARG A 215 -23.80 -4.27 20.04
C ARG A 215 -23.15 -3.08 19.38
N PHE A 216 -23.93 -2.03 19.15
CA PHE A 216 -23.38 -0.71 18.85
C PHE A 216 -22.74 -0.12 20.10
N HIS A 217 -21.61 0.57 19.94
CA HIS A 217 -20.98 1.30 21.03
C HIS A 217 -21.81 2.55 21.40
N ALA A 218 -22.01 2.80 22.70
CA ALA A 218 -22.95 3.80 23.22
C ALA A 218 -22.65 5.25 22.81
N SER A 219 -21.42 5.55 22.36
CA SER A 219 -21.05 6.88 21.85
C SER A 219 -21.66 7.24 20.49
N ASN A 220 -22.31 6.30 19.80
CA ASN A 220 -22.97 6.55 18.50
C ASN A 220 -24.36 7.20 18.63
N PHE A 221 -24.96 7.29 19.82
CA PHE A 221 -26.21 7.99 20.07
C PHE A 221 -25.98 9.46 20.44
N GLY A 222 -25.37 10.20 19.51
CA GLY A 222 -25.00 11.60 19.67
C GLY A 222 -25.64 12.54 18.64
N LEU A 223 -26.88 12.30 18.21
CA LEU A 223 -27.71 13.33 17.56
C LEU A 223 -29.01 13.49 18.36
N LYS A 224 -29.16 14.68 18.95
CA LYS A 224 -30.33 15.11 19.71
C LYS A 224 -31.61 14.93 18.87
N SER A 225 -32.60 14.25 19.42
CA SER A 225 -33.99 14.40 18.99
C SER A 225 -34.38 15.87 19.22
N LEU A 226 -34.74 16.57 18.15
CA LEU A 226 -35.40 17.87 18.23
C LEU A 226 -36.87 17.66 18.66
N PRO A 227 -37.45 18.53 19.50
CA PRO A 227 -38.84 18.40 19.91
C PRO A 227 -39.78 18.59 18.70
N GLN A 228 -40.83 17.77 18.63
CA GLN A 228 -41.96 17.98 17.73
C GLN A 228 -42.67 19.29 18.10
N GLU A 229 -42.59 20.29 17.22
CA GLU A 229 -43.53 21.41 17.21
C GLU A 229 -44.67 21.11 16.23
N ALA A 230 -45.88 21.46 16.65
CA ALA A 230 -47.15 21.12 16.02
C ALA A 230 -47.36 21.84 14.68
N VAL A 231 -47.98 21.12 13.75
CA VAL A 231 -48.44 21.59 12.44
C VAL A 231 -49.69 22.47 12.59
N PRO A 232 -49.86 23.48 11.72
CA PRO A 232 -51.18 23.74 11.15
C PRO A 232 -51.19 23.64 9.62
N GLU A 233 -52.30 23.09 9.15
CA GLU A 233 -52.70 22.77 7.78
C GLU A 233 -52.84 24.02 6.88
N GLU A 234 -52.49 23.91 5.59
CA GLU A 234 -53.49 23.90 4.50
C GLU A 234 -52.86 23.86 3.09
N LYS A 235 -53.41 22.92 2.30
CA LYS A 235 -53.81 22.96 0.87
C LYS A 235 -52.76 23.07 -0.26
N ASP A 236 -52.65 21.92 -0.93
CA ASP A 236 -52.87 21.67 -2.37
C ASP A 236 -52.32 22.68 -3.38
N LEU A 237 -51.41 22.20 -4.24
CA LEU A 237 -51.63 22.02 -5.68
C LEU A 237 -50.38 21.37 -6.31
N SER A 238 -50.49 20.08 -6.66
CA SER A 238 -49.72 19.45 -7.76
C SER A 238 -50.42 19.77 -9.10
N PRO A 239 -49.88 19.53 -10.32
CA PRO A 239 -48.81 18.57 -10.70
C PRO A 239 -47.77 19.15 -11.73
N VAL A 240 -46.67 18.47 -12.11
CA VAL A 240 -46.57 17.53 -13.26
C VAL A 240 -45.06 17.32 -13.61
N LEU A 241 -44.61 16.04 -13.66
CA LEU A 241 -43.52 15.41 -14.48
C LEU A 241 -42.02 15.64 -14.14
N PHE A 242 -41.07 14.67 -14.15
CA PHE A 242 -40.96 13.27 -14.60
C PHE A 242 -40.00 12.49 -13.65
N ASP A 243 -40.35 11.22 -13.38
CA ASP A 243 -39.49 10.12 -12.88
C ASP A 243 -38.65 9.59 -14.08
N ASP A 244 -37.39 9.17 -13.98
CA ASP A 244 -37.00 7.84 -13.51
C ASP A 244 -35.51 7.79 -13.11
N SER A 245 -35.19 7.26 -11.92
CA SER A 245 -33.89 6.64 -11.63
C SER A 245 -34.05 5.60 -10.50
N PRO A 246 -33.72 4.31 -10.72
CA PRO A 246 -33.98 3.28 -9.72
C PRO A 246 -32.88 3.24 -8.65
N SER A 247 -33.25 3.66 -7.44
CA SER A 247 -32.63 3.22 -6.19
C SER A 247 -33.37 2.00 -5.65
N SER A 248 -32.68 0.94 -5.26
CA SER A 248 -33.22 -0.01 -4.29
C SER A 248 -32.11 -0.61 -3.42
N SER A 249 -31.94 0.00 -2.25
CA SER A 249 -31.51 -0.72 -1.04
C SER A 249 -32.78 -0.91 -0.20
N PRO A 250 -33.13 -2.13 0.23
CA PRO A 250 -34.36 -2.35 0.98
C PRO A 250 -34.20 -1.84 2.42
N CYS A 251 -35.10 -0.93 2.80
CA CYS A 251 -35.33 -0.55 4.19
C CYS A 251 -36.05 -1.70 4.90
N LEU A 252 -35.50 -2.17 6.02
CA LEU A 252 -36.12 -3.19 6.86
C LEU A 252 -37.18 -2.54 7.76
N SER A 253 -38.37 -3.14 7.74
CA SER A 253 -39.45 -2.96 8.71
C SER A 253 -38.99 -3.41 10.10
N GLY A 254 -39.12 -2.54 11.11
CA GLY A 254 -38.75 -2.83 12.50
C GLY A 254 -39.73 -3.76 13.22
N PRO A 255 -39.29 -4.47 14.29
CA PRO A 255 -40.21 -5.14 15.20
C PRO A 255 -40.67 -4.17 16.29
N GLU A 256 -41.99 -4.05 16.45
CA GLU A 256 -42.59 -3.51 17.66
C GLU A 256 -42.31 -4.46 18.83
N GLY A 257 -41.70 -3.94 19.88
CA GLY A 257 -41.42 -4.67 21.12
C GLY A 257 -40.73 -3.78 22.15
N VAL A 258 -41.51 -3.11 22.99
CA VAL A 258 -41.05 -2.23 24.06
C VAL A 258 -40.51 -3.06 25.23
N GLY A 259 -39.26 -2.79 25.64
CA GLY A 259 -38.67 -3.35 26.87
C GLY A 259 -37.22 -2.91 27.14
N ALA A 260 -37.06 -1.87 27.96
CA ALA A 260 -35.95 -1.55 28.88
C ALA A 260 -34.47 -1.68 28.42
N ALA A 261 -33.78 -0.54 28.35
CA ALA A 261 -32.34 -0.35 28.62
C ALA A 261 -31.31 -1.28 27.90
N GLY A 262 -31.62 -1.80 26.71
CA GLY A 262 -30.66 -2.51 25.85
C GLY A 262 -30.25 -1.65 24.66
N GLY A 263 -28.96 -1.36 24.49
CA GLY A 263 -28.45 -0.65 23.30
C GLY A 263 -28.78 -1.38 22.00
N ALA A 264 -28.77 -0.69 20.86
CA ALA A 264 -29.03 -1.31 19.56
C ALA A 264 -28.05 -2.47 19.28
N PHE A 265 -28.55 -3.52 18.62
CA PHE A 265 -27.79 -4.70 18.19
C PHE A 265 -27.93 -4.89 16.69
N GLU A 266 -26.93 -5.53 16.09
CA GLU A 266 -26.96 -5.94 14.68
C GLU A 266 -26.54 -7.42 14.56
N VAL A 267 -27.28 -8.17 13.73
CA VAL A 267 -27.01 -9.58 13.41
C VAL A 267 -26.43 -9.66 12.01
N PHE A 268 -25.32 -10.37 11.85
CA PHE A 268 -24.61 -10.51 10.56
C PHE A 268 -24.83 -11.90 9.99
N GLY A 269 -25.13 -12.03 8.70
CA GLY A 269 -25.39 -13.32 8.04
C GLY A 269 -24.21 -14.31 8.00
N THR A 270 -24.40 -15.45 7.35
CA THR A 270 -23.39 -16.53 7.23
C THR A 270 -22.57 -16.49 5.94
N SER A 271 -22.89 -15.58 5.01
CA SER A 271 -22.11 -15.40 3.79
C SER A 271 -20.73 -14.79 4.09
N VAL A 272 -19.81 -14.92 3.13
CA VAL A 272 -18.49 -14.29 3.24
C VAL A 272 -18.59 -12.76 3.28
N GLU A 273 -19.49 -12.18 2.50
CA GLU A 273 -19.72 -10.74 2.49
C GLU A 273 -20.18 -10.24 3.87
N GLU A 274 -21.04 -11.00 4.55
CA GLU A 274 -21.52 -10.68 5.88
C GLU A 274 -20.46 -10.88 6.97
N ALA A 275 -19.65 -11.95 6.90
CA ALA A 275 -18.55 -12.15 7.83
C ALA A 275 -17.49 -11.02 7.74
N VAL A 276 -17.18 -10.57 6.52
CA VAL A 276 -16.25 -9.44 6.33
C VAL A 276 -16.88 -8.10 6.73
N ARG A 277 -18.19 -7.92 6.50
CA ARG A 277 -18.93 -6.76 6.99
C ARG A 277 -18.95 -6.71 8.51
N GLU A 278 -19.11 -7.86 9.17
CA GLU A 278 -19.02 -8.00 10.62
C GLU A 278 -17.64 -7.59 11.12
N MET A 279 -16.57 -8.13 10.54
CA MET A 279 -15.20 -7.76 10.92
C MET A 279 -14.97 -6.25 10.80
N ARG A 280 -15.39 -5.63 9.69
CA ARG A 280 -15.28 -4.18 9.47
C ARG A 280 -16.12 -3.38 10.47
N PHE A 281 -17.34 -3.82 10.75
CA PHE A 281 -18.20 -3.22 11.76
C PHE A 281 -17.55 -3.25 13.14
N ARG A 282 -16.99 -4.39 13.55
CA ARG A 282 -16.32 -4.54 14.85
C ARG A 282 -15.09 -3.64 14.96
N ILE A 283 -14.33 -3.49 13.87
CA ILE A 283 -13.21 -2.54 13.81
C ILE A 283 -13.71 -1.13 14.04
N GLU A 284 -14.78 -0.72 13.36
CA GLU A 284 -15.38 0.61 13.52
C GLU A 284 -15.90 0.83 14.94
N GLN A 285 -16.64 -0.13 15.52
CA GLN A 285 -17.15 0.01 16.88
C GLN A 285 -16.05 0.07 17.94
N LYS A 286 -14.94 -0.66 17.75
CA LYS A 286 -13.83 -0.70 18.71
C LYS A 286 -12.90 0.50 18.59
N THR A 287 -12.62 0.94 17.37
CA THR A 287 -11.55 1.92 17.11
C THR A 287 -12.05 3.30 16.68
N MET A 288 -13.33 3.41 16.29
CA MET A 288 -13.93 4.56 15.60
C MET A 288 -13.29 4.86 14.24
N LEU A 289 -12.64 3.86 13.62
CA LEU A 289 -11.99 3.95 12.32
C LEU A 289 -12.58 2.95 11.33
N THR A 290 -12.58 3.30 10.05
CA THR A 290 -13.07 2.42 9.00
C THR A 290 -11.95 1.64 8.34
N ALA A 291 -12.30 0.47 7.80
CA ALA A 291 -11.43 -0.34 6.97
C ALA A 291 -12.15 -0.71 5.67
N SER A 292 -11.36 -0.92 4.62
CA SER A 292 -11.82 -1.52 3.37
C SER A 292 -11.27 -2.92 3.20
N ALA A 293 -12.00 -3.79 2.52
CA ALA A 293 -11.65 -5.20 2.40
C ALA A 293 -11.84 -5.77 0.98
N GLY A 294 -10.98 -6.69 0.58
CA GLY A 294 -11.07 -7.41 -0.68
C GLY A 294 -11.18 -8.90 -0.42
N ILE A 295 -12.14 -9.56 -1.06
CA ILE A 295 -12.44 -10.99 -0.90
C ILE A 295 -12.17 -11.67 -2.23
N ALA A 296 -11.26 -12.66 -2.26
CA ALA A 296 -10.86 -13.33 -3.49
C ALA A 296 -10.28 -14.73 -3.22
N PRO A 297 -10.09 -15.58 -4.25
CA PRO A 297 -9.53 -16.92 -4.06
C PRO A 297 -8.03 -16.94 -3.71
N ASN A 298 -7.30 -15.83 -3.85
CA ASN A 298 -5.88 -15.75 -3.54
C ASN A 298 -5.47 -14.34 -3.06
N MET A 299 -4.29 -14.25 -2.43
CA MET A 299 -3.78 -13.01 -1.84
C MET A 299 -3.61 -11.87 -2.88
N MET A 300 -3.13 -12.18 -4.08
CA MET A 300 -2.90 -11.16 -5.11
C MET A 300 -4.20 -10.46 -5.50
N LEU A 301 -5.24 -11.23 -5.79
CA LEU A 301 -6.56 -10.70 -6.15
C LEU A 301 -7.25 -10.03 -4.95
N ALA A 302 -7.12 -10.57 -3.74
CA ALA A 302 -7.72 -10.01 -2.54
C ALA A 302 -7.18 -8.59 -2.28
N LYS A 303 -5.86 -8.38 -2.43
CA LYS A 303 -5.24 -7.06 -2.31
C LYS A 303 -5.81 -6.07 -3.32
N VAL A 304 -5.89 -6.46 -4.59
CA VAL A 304 -6.45 -5.61 -5.65
C VAL A 304 -7.92 -5.27 -5.36
N CYS A 305 -8.71 -6.24 -4.88
CA CYS A 305 -10.11 -6.05 -4.53
C CYS A 305 -10.30 -5.04 -3.38
N SER A 306 -9.42 -5.06 -2.38
CA SER A 306 -9.52 -4.19 -1.19
C SER A 306 -9.39 -2.70 -1.53
N ASP A 307 -8.71 -2.37 -2.63
CA ASP A 307 -8.55 -0.99 -3.10
C ASP A 307 -9.73 -0.51 -3.95
N LYS A 308 -10.59 -1.41 -4.46
CA LYS A 308 -11.59 -1.08 -5.48
C LYS A 308 -12.72 -0.21 -4.96
N ASN A 309 -13.19 -0.47 -3.74
CA ASN A 309 -14.31 0.23 -3.10
C ASN A 309 -13.85 1.09 -1.91
N LYS A 310 -12.58 1.52 -1.88
CA LYS A 310 -12.08 2.44 -0.84
C LYS A 310 -12.70 3.84 -1.00
N PRO A 311 -12.99 4.56 0.10
CA PRO A 311 -12.93 4.14 1.51
C PRO A 311 -14.19 3.43 2.01
N ASN A 312 -14.06 2.77 3.17
CA ASN A 312 -15.12 2.10 3.93
C ASN A 312 -16.01 1.19 3.08
N GLY A 313 -15.40 0.42 2.18
CA GLY A 313 -16.11 -0.49 1.30
C GLY A 313 -15.44 -1.85 1.21
N GLN A 314 -16.17 -2.81 0.66
CA GLN A 314 -15.61 -4.12 0.36
C GLN A 314 -15.95 -4.55 -1.06
N TYR A 315 -15.13 -5.40 -1.65
CA TYR A 315 -15.38 -6.00 -2.96
C TYR A 315 -15.08 -7.48 -2.94
N ARG A 316 -16.02 -8.29 -3.45
CA ARG A 316 -15.83 -9.72 -3.63
C ARG A 316 -15.63 -10.06 -5.10
N LEU A 317 -14.56 -10.78 -5.38
CA LEU A 317 -14.37 -11.50 -6.62
C LEU A 317 -14.85 -12.95 -6.42
N PRO A 318 -15.88 -13.42 -7.15
CA PRO A 318 -16.32 -14.80 -7.07
C PRO A 318 -15.19 -15.79 -7.35
N SER A 319 -15.16 -16.90 -6.61
CA SER A 319 -14.16 -17.97 -6.75
C SER A 319 -14.44 -18.91 -7.93
N THR A 320 -14.77 -18.37 -9.09
CA THR A 320 -14.89 -19.11 -10.35
C THR A 320 -13.80 -18.67 -11.31
N ARG A 321 -13.36 -19.57 -12.20
CA ARG A 321 -12.32 -19.24 -13.17
C ARG A 321 -12.77 -18.11 -14.09
N GLU A 322 -14.03 -18.14 -14.53
CA GLU A 322 -14.63 -17.15 -15.41
C GLU A 322 -14.56 -15.75 -14.78
N ALA A 323 -15.04 -15.62 -13.53
CA ALA A 323 -15.01 -14.34 -12.82
C ALA A 323 -13.59 -13.81 -12.63
N VAL A 324 -12.62 -14.69 -12.29
CA VAL A 324 -11.21 -14.33 -12.16
C VAL A 324 -10.66 -13.81 -13.49
N MET A 325 -10.90 -14.52 -14.59
CA MET A 325 -10.37 -14.13 -15.89
C MET A 325 -11.02 -12.84 -16.39
N ASP A 326 -12.32 -12.65 -16.23
CA ASP A 326 -13.03 -11.42 -16.61
C ASP A 326 -12.50 -10.20 -15.83
N PHE A 327 -12.21 -10.39 -14.55
CA PHE A 327 -11.60 -9.36 -13.71
C PHE A 327 -10.17 -9.02 -14.16
N VAL A 328 -9.34 -10.04 -14.42
CA VAL A 328 -7.93 -9.86 -14.78
C VAL A 328 -7.76 -9.25 -16.17
N GLN A 329 -8.59 -9.61 -17.15
CA GLN A 329 -8.45 -9.12 -18.53
C GLN A 329 -8.42 -7.59 -18.64
N ASN A 330 -9.17 -6.90 -17.78
CA ASN A 330 -9.30 -5.44 -17.78
C ASN A 330 -8.43 -4.75 -16.70
N LEU A 331 -7.69 -5.51 -15.90
CA LEU A 331 -6.88 -4.96 -14.81
C LEU A 331 -5.62 -4.27 -15.34
N PRO A 332 -5.38 -2.97 -15.04
CA PRO A 332 -4.13 -2.32 -15.37
C PRO A 332 -2.96 -2.97 -14.63
N VAL A 333 -1.84 -3.22 -15.30
CA VAL A 333 -0.67 -3.87 -14.67
C VAL A 333 -0.18 -3.13 -13.43
N ARG A 334 -0.32 -1.80 -13.41
CA ARG A 334 0.11 -0.93 -12.31
C ARG A 334 -0.68 -1.14 -11.00
N LYS A 335 -1.88 -1.72 -11.07
CA LYS A 335 -2.72 -2.04 -9.91
C LYS A 335 -2.31 -3.34 -9.23
N VAL A 336 -1.48 -4.17 -9.88
CA VAL A 336 -0.99 -5.42 -9.30
C VAL A 336 0.21 -5.13 -8.38
N SER A 337 0.16 -5.68 -7.16
CA SER A 337 1.28 -5.58 -6.21
C SER A 337 2.54 -6.21 -6.82
N GLY A 338 3.69 -5.55 -6.67
CA GLY A 338 4.95 -5.94 -7.31
C GLY A 338 5.25 -5.21 -8.63
N ILE A 339 4.25 -4.67 -9.32
CA ILE A 339 4.46 -3.88 -10.56
C ILE A 339 4.55 -2.38 -10.22
N GLY A 340 5.78 -1.92 -9.96
CA GLY A 340 6.09 -0.51 -9.70
C GLY A 340 6.27 0.34 -10.95
N LYS A 341 6.55 1.64 -10.77
CA LYS A 341 6.70 2.63 -11.85
C LYS A 341 7.71 2.23 -12.94
N VAL A 342 8.82 1.59 -12.55
CA VAL A 342 9.89 1.20 -13.48
C VAL A 342 9.43 0.02 -14.34
N SER A 343 8.92 -1.04 -13.72
CA SER A 343 8.37 -2.21 -14.43
C SER A 343 7.21 -1.80 -15.33
N GLU A 344 6.28 -0.96 -14.85
CA GLU A 344 5.21 -0.36 -15.65
C GLU A 344 5.76 0.39 -16.87
N LYS A 345 6.79 1.22 -16.71
CA LYS A 345 7.40 1.97 -17.83
C LYS A 345 8.04 1.04 -18.87
N MET A 346 8.71 -0.03 -18.41
CA MET A 346 9.30 -1.04 -19.29
C MET A 346 8.22 -1.83 -20.06
N LEU A 347 7.16 -2.29 -19.38
CA LEU A 347 6.03 -2.98 -20.01
C LEU A 347 5.29 -2.07 -21.00
N ASN A 348 5.07 -0.81 -20.66
CA ASN A 348 4.46 0.17 -21.56
C ASN A 348 5.28 0.39 -22.83
N ALA A 349 6.62 0.34 -22.76
CA ALA A 349 7.49 0.42 -23.93
C ALA A 349 7.31 -0.77 -24.90
N LEU A 350 6.81 -1.91 -24.39
CA LEU A 350 6.42 -3.09 -25.17
C LEU A 350 4.93 -3.05 -25.60
N GLY A 351 4.20 -1.98 -25.28
CA GLY A 351 2.76 -1.86 -25.56
C GLY A 351 1.85 -2.57 -24.55
N ILE A 352 2.38 -2.93 -23.38
CA ILE A 352 1.67 -3.69 -22.34
C ILE A 352 1.23 -2.74 -21.23
N SER A 353 -0.08 -2.57 -21.08
CA SER A 353 -0.70 -1.70 -20.06
C SER A 353 -1.73 -2.44 -19.18
N SER A 354 -2.26 -3.57 -19.63
CA SER A 354 -3.21 -4.44 -18.92
C SER A 354 -2.68 -5.86 -18.75
N CYS A 355 -3.29 -6.63 -17.84
CA CYS A 355 -2.94 -8.04 -17.66
C CYS A 355 -3.34 -8.92 -18.86
N SER A 356 -4.33 -8.53 -19.67
CA SER A 356 -4.61 -9.19 -20.97
C SER A 356 -3.43 -9.07 -21.94
N HIS A 357 -2.80 -7.89 -22.03
CA HIS A 357 -1.60 -7.72 -22.86
C HIS A 357 -0.42 -8.54 -22.34
N LEU A 358 -0.30 -8.76 -21.02
CA LEU A 358 0.72 -9.65 -20.45
C LEU A 358 0.59 -11.05 -21.04
N GLY A 359 -0.61 -11.64 -20.96
CA GLY A 359 -0.86 -12.99 -21.48
C GLY A 359 -0.53 -13.12 -22.98
N GLN A 360 -0.93 -12.13 -23.78
CA GLN A 360 -0.68 -12.10 -25.23
C GLN A 360 0.80 -11.99 -25.60
N GLN A 361 1.62 -11.34 -24.78
CA GLN A 361 3.04 -11.11 -25.07
C GLN A 361 3.97 -11.98 -24.22
N MET A 362 3.47 -12.99 -23.52
CA MET A 362 4.27 -13.73 -22.53
C MET A 362 5.47 -14.47 -23.14
N GLY A 363 5.34 -15.02 -24.35
CA GLY A 363 6.48 -15.60 -25.07
C GLY A 363 7.60 -14.59 -25.39
N LEU A 364 7.26 -13.31 -25.57
CA LEU A 364 8.27 -12.25 -25.70
C LEU A 364 8.85 -11.87 -24.34
N LEU A 365 8.02 -11.81 -23.30
CA LEU A 365 8.44 -11.46 -21.94
C LEU A 365 9.43 -12.48 -21.38
N SER A 366 9.26 -13.78 -21.66
CA SER A 366 10.18 -14.83 -21.22
C SER A 366 11.58 -14.73 -21.84
N LEU A 367 11.71 -14.07 -22.99
CA LEU A 367 12.99 -13.82 -23.66
C LEU A 367 13.68 -12.52 -23.19
N LEU A 368 12.91 -11.56 -22.65
CA LEU A 368 13.41 -10.23 -22.29
C LEU A 368 13.64 -10.04 -20.79
N PHE A 369 12.92 -10.78 -19.95
CA PHE A 369 12.97 -10.67 -18.50
C PHE A 369 13.64 -11.88 -17.86
N SER A 370 14.14 -11.71 -16.64
CA SER A 370 14.64 -12.85 -15.86
C SER A 370 13.53 -13.88 -15.63
N GLU A 371 13.93 -15.12 -15.44
CA GLU A 371 13.04 -16.25 -15.14
C GLU A 371 12.03 -15.92 -14.03
N THR A 372 12.53 -15.41 -12.90
CA THR A 372 11.71 -14.96 -11.76
C THR A 372 10.67 -13.89 -12.13
N ALA A 373 11.02 -12.97 -13.01
CA ALA A 373 10.16 -11.85 -13.37
C ALA A 373 9.05 -12.27 -14.33
N TRP A 374 9.37 -13.03 -15.38
CA TRP A 374 8.34 -13.46 -16.32
C TRP A 374 7.42 -14.54 -15.73
N HIS A 375 7.92 -15.42 -14.86
CA HIS A 375 7.07 -16.35 -14.10
C HIS A 375 6.04 -15.61 -13.24
N HIS A 376 6.45 -14.56 -12.54
CA HIS A 376 5.53 -13.72 -11.78
C HIS A 376 4.50 -13.06 -12.71
N LEU A 377 4.93 -12.50 -13.86
CA LEU A 377 4.01 -11.90 -14.83
C LEU A 377 3.03 -12.92 -15.44
N LEU A 378 3.46 -14.17 -15.67
CA LEU A 378 2.60 -15.24 -16.13
C LEU A 378 1.51 -15.56 -15.10
N GLN A 379 1.88 -15.73 -13.83
CA GLN A 379 0.91 -15.92 -12.74
C GLN A 379 -0.09 -14.76 -12.68
N VAL A 380 0.39 -13.52 -12.78
CA VAL A 380 -0.47 -12.32 -12.81
C VAL A 380 -1.42 -12.35 -14.02
N SER A 381 -0.96 -12.73 -15.20
CA SER A 381 -1.80 -12.80 -16.41
C SER A 381 -2.90 -13.86 -16.32
N LEU A 382 -2.70 -14.88 -15.49
CA LEU A 382 -3.66 -15.93 -15.19
C LEU A 382 -4.50 -15.61 -13.94
N GLY A 383 -4.28 -14.50 -13.25
CA GLY A 383 -4.98 -14.23 -11.99
C GLY A 383 -4.59 -15.17 -10.84
N LEU A 384 -3.39 -15.75 -10.90
CA LEU A 384 -2.86 -16.65 -9.88
C LEU A 384 -2.10 -15.85 -8.82
N GLY A 385 -2.07 -16.39 -7.61
CA GLY A 385 -1.36 -15.86 -6.46
C GLY A 385 -1.35 -16.89 -5.34
N SER A 386 -0.70 -16.59 -4.22
CA SER A 386 -0.71 -17.52 -3.09
C SER A 386 -2.13 -17.71 -2.54
N THR A 387 -2.56 -18.97 -2.42
CA THR A 387 -3.77 -19.37 -1.67
C THR A 387 -3.44 -19.77 -0.24
N PHE A 388 -2.16 -19.71 0.13
CA PHE A 388 -1.65 -20.01 1.45
C PHE A 388 -1.04 -18.76 2.08
N ILE A 389 -1.40 -18.48 3.33
CA ILE A 389 -0.82 -17.40 4.11
C ILE A 389 0.36 -17.97 4.90
N PRO A 390 1.61 -17.52 4.65
CA PRO A 390 2.78 -17.99 5.38
C PRO A 390 2.65 -17.74 6.88
N ARG A 391 2.81 -18.80 7.67
CA ARG A 391 2.86 -18.71 9.13
C ARG A 391 4.27 -18.29 9.53
N HIS A 392 4.40 -17.11 10.15
CA HIS A 392 5.63 -16.60 10.76
C HIS A 392 6.87 -16.64 9.84
N GLU A 393 7.14 -15.54 9.14
CA GLU A 393 8.47 -15.34 8.54
C GLU A 393 9.44 -14.81 9.59
N GLU A 394 10.59 -15.46 9.74
CA GLU A 394 11.69 -14.91 10.53
C GLU A 394 12.23 -13.65 9.87
N ARG A 395 12.46 -12.61 10.69
CA ARG A 395 13.08 -11.36 10.25
C ARG A 395 14.47 -11.64 9.68
N LYS A 396 14.74 -11.16 8.46
CA LYS A 396 16.01 -11.37 7.75
C LYS A 396 17.05 -10.27 7.99
N SER A 397 16.60 -9.07 8.37
CA SER A 397 17.45 -7.92 8.65
C SER A 397 16.78 -6.93 9.60
N MET A 398 17.59 -6.18 10.33
CA MET A 398 17.20 -5.06 11.18
C MET A 398 18.16 -3.90 10.88
N SER A 399 17.64 -2.68 10.76
CA SER A 399 18.48 -1.52 10.41
C SER A 399 17.85 -0.21 10.88
N THR A 400 18.69 0.78 11.14
CA THR A 400 18.26 2.15 11.45
C THR A 400 18.94 3.13 10.51
N GLU A 401 18.19 4.09 9.98
CA GLU A 401 18.73 5.15 9.12
C GLU A 401 18.15 6.51 9.46
N ARG A 402 18.99 7.55 9.35
CA ARG A 402 18.61 8.92 9.67
C ARG A 402 18.97 9.85 8.51
N THR A 403 18.03 10.71 8.10
CA THR A 403 18.30 11.82 7.18
C THR A 403 18.55 13.08 7.99
N PHE A 404 19.59 13.83 7.65
CA PHE A 404 20.04 15.02 8.37
C PHE A 404 20.40 16.14 7.38
N LYS A 405 20.74 17.32 7.91
CA LYS A 405 21.40 18.39 7.12
C LYS A 405 22.75 17.89 6.62
N GLU A 406 23.41 18.62 5.72
CA GLU A 406 24.71 18.18 5.23
C GLU A 406 25.73 17.98 6.36
N LEU A 407 26.43 16.84 6.35
CA LEU A 407 27.44 16.46 7.33
C LEU A 407 28.69 15.97 6.58
N SER A 408 29.82 16.65 6.82
CA SER A 408 31.07 16.47 6.07
C SER A 408 32.31 16.25 6.94
N LYS A 409 32.25 16.51 8.24
CA LYS A 409 33.38 16.28 9.16
C LYS A 409 33.43 14.83 9.60
N VAL A 410 34.62 14.24 9.59
CA VAL A 410 34.85 12.83 9.91
C VAL A 410 34.41 12.49 11.33
N GLU A 411 34.69 13.38 12.30
CA GLU A 411 34.32 13.19 13.70
C GLU A 411 32.81 13.13 13.89
N GLU A 412 32.07 14.02 13.21
CA GLU A 412 30.60 14.05 13.23
C GLU A 412 30.02 12.80 12.53
N GLN A 413 30.66 12.30 11.46
CA GLN A 413 30.23 11.09 10.76
C GLN A 413 30.41 9.85 11.63
N LEU A 414 31.54 9.74 12.32
CA LEU A 414 31.83 8.64 13.23
C LEU A 414 30.92 8.67 14.46
N SER A 415 30.62 9.85 14.99
CA SER A 415 29.66 10.02 16.10
C SER A 415 28.28 9.51 15.70
N LEU A 416 27.76 9.98 14.56
CA LEU A 416 26.45 9.53 14.08
C LEU A 416 26.42 8.03 13.75
N CYS A 417 27.51 7.49 13.21
CA CYS A 417 27.62 6.06 12.96
C CYS A 417 27.47 5.25 14.26
N ARG A 418 28.10 5.71 15.35
CA ARG A 418 27.94 5.08 16.68
C ARG A 418 26.52 5.18 17.20
N GLU A 419 25.90 6.36 17.13
CA GLU A 419 24.49 6.54 17.54
C GLU A 419 23.55 5.56 16.80
N LEU A 420 23.75 5.38 15.48
CA LEU A 420 22.95 4.42 14.71
C LEU A 420 23.23 2.97 15.10
N CYS A 421 24.46 2.65 15.51
CA CYS A 421 24.80 1.34 16.08
C CYS A 421 24.17 1.13 17.45
N GLU A 422 23.99 2.18 18.26
CA GLU A 422 23.26 2.15 19.53
C GLU A 422 21.78 1.85 19.28
N ASP A 423 21.13 2.59 18.38
CA ASP A 423 19.73 2.39 17.99
C ASP A 423 19.47 0.93 17.56
N VAL A 424 20.27 0.40 16.62
CA VAL A 424 20.06 -0.97 16.11
C VAL A 424 20.40 -2.04 17.15
N ALA A 425 21.39 -1.84 18.01
CA ALA A 425 21.74 -2.80 19.05
C ALA A 425 20.65 -2.86 20.14
N GLU A 426 20.00 -1.74 20.44
CA GLU A 426 18.84 -1.70 21.34
C GLU A 426 17.67 -2.47 20.73
N ASP A 427 17.31 -2.21 19.47
CA ASP A 427 16.24 -2.94 18.76
C ASP A 427 16.55 -4.45 18.68
N MET A 428 17.80 -4.82 18.39
CA MET A 428 18.23 -6.23 18.35
C MET A 428 18.10 -6.90 19.72
N LYS A 429 18.41 -6.17 20.79
CA LYS A 429 18.30 -6.66 22.17
C LYS A 429 16.83 -6.88 22.55
N GLU A 430 15.93 -5.98 22.17
CA GLU A 430 14.49 -6.13 22.42
C GLU A 430 13.90 -7.40 21.78
N GLU A 431 14.31 -7.72 20.54
CA GLU A 431 13.88 -8.94 19.84
C GLU A 431 14.75 -10.18 20.13
N GLY A 432 15.80 -10.06 20.95
CA GLY A 432 16.72 -11.16 21.27
C GLY A 432 17.53 -11.67 20.06
N LEU A 433 17.79 -10.81 19.08
CA LEU A 433 18.41 -11.16 17.79
C LEU A 433 19.94 -10.93 17.79
N LYS A 434 20.62 -11.69 16.94
CA LYS A 434 22.04 -11.48 16.59
C LYS A 434 22.23 -11.64 15.08
N GLY A 435 23.15 -10.88 14.49
CA GLY A 435 23.40 -10.88 13.05
C GLY A 435 24.87 -11.15 12.70
N LYS A 436 25.15 -11.68 11.50
CA LYS A 436 26.54 -11.87 11.02
C LYS A 436 27.00 -10.78 10.05
N THR A 437 26.07 -10.06 9.44
CA THR A 437 26.35 -9.08 8.39
C THR A 437 25.99 -7.69 8.87
N VAL A 438 26.96 -6.78 8.87
CA VAL A 438 26.75 -5.36 9.13
C VAL A 438 26.77 -4.62 7.80
N THR A 439 25.79 -3.76 7.54
CA THR A 439 25.66 -3.03 6.28
C THR A 439 25.58 -1.52 6.52
N LEU A 440 26.63 -0.80 6.15
CA LEU A 440 26.62 0.66 6.14
C LEU A 440 25.93 1.17 4.87
N LYS A 441 24.96 2.05 5.04
CA LYS A 441 24.26 2.77 3.98
C LYS A 441 24.55 4.26 4.06
N LEU A 442 24.99 4.84 2.94
CA LEU A 442 25.33 6.25 2.83
C LEU A 442 24.53 6.89 1.70
N LYS A 443 24.04 8.12 1.92
CA LYS A 443 23.47 8.95 0.86
C LYS A 443 24.19 10.29 0.83
N ASN A 444 24.77 10.63 -0.31
CA ASN A 444 25.42 11.92 -0.48
C ASN A 444 24.41 13.05 -0.67
N VAL A 445 24.89 14.28 -0.62
CA VAL A 445 24.04 15.48 -0.78
C VAL A 445 23.36 15.59 -2.16
N SER A 446 23.87 14.86 -3.15
CA SER A 446 23.30 14.70 -4.49
C SER A 446 22.30 13.53 -4.59
N PHE A 447 21.88 12.97 -3.44
CA PHE A 447 20.88 11.89 -3.33
C PHE A 447 21.33 10.52 -3.88
N GLU A 448 22.61 10.36 -4.22
CA GLU A 448 23.17 9.08 -4.63
C GLU A 448 23.41 8.20 -3.41
N VAL A 449 23.03 6.93 -3.53
CA VAL A 449 23.10 5.95 -2.44
C VAL A 449 24.25 4.98 -2.70
N LYS A 450 25.09 4.76 -1.68
CA LYS A 450 26.09 3.70 -1.64
C LYS A 450 25.81 2.79 -0.44
N THR A 451 26.02 1.49 -0.61
CA THR A 451 25.94 0.50 0.46
C THR A 451 27.23 -0.31 0.50
N ARG A 452 27.73 -0.58 1.70
CA ARG A 452 28.89 -1.42 1.98
C ARG A 452 28.53 -2.41 3.06
N ALA A 453 28.95 -3.65 2.93
CA ALA A 453 28.62 -4.69 3.90
C ALA A 453 29.83 -5.56 4.18
N LEU A 454 29.90 -6.10 5.40
CA LEU A 454 30.86 -7.11 5.80
C LEU A 454 30.12 -8.21 6.57
N THR A 455 30.32 -9.46 6.15
CA THR A 455 29.82 -10.65 6.85
C THR A 455 30.94 -11.27 7.66
N LEU A 456 30.73 -11.41 8.97
CA LEU A 456 31.66 -12.00 9.93
C LEU A 456 31.41 -13.52 10.09
N PRO A 457 32.43 -14.29 10.50
CA PRO A 457 32.25 -15.72 10.78
C PRO A 457 31.40 -15.99 12.04
N TYR A 458 31.36 -15.03 12.97
CA TYR A 458 30.58 -15.06 14.21
C TYR A 458 29.45 -14.03 14.20
N ALA A 459 28.46 -14.22 15.08
CA ALA A 459 27.34 -13.28 15.23
C ALA A 459 27.72 -12.12 16.17
N VAL A 460 27.28 -10.92 15.82
CA VAL A 460 27.43 -9.68 16.58
C VAL A 460 26.07 -9.17 17.02
N ALA A 461 26.03 -8.45 18.14
CA ALA A 461 24.81 -7.86 18.68
C ALA A 461 25.03 -6.61 19.55
N THR A 462 26.26 -6.38 20.01
CA THR A 462 26.56 -5.22 20.87
C THR A 462 26.95 -4.01 20.04
N VAL A 463 26.77 -2.81 20.62
CA VAL A 463 27.14 -1.53 20.01
C VAL A 463 28.58 -1.55 19.52
N ASP A 464 29.52 -1.99 20.36
CA ASP A 464 30.95 -1.94 20.03
C ASP A 464 31.33 -2.94 18.93
N GLU A 465 30.72 -4.12 18.87
CA GLU A 465 30.94 -5.10 17.79
C GLU A 465 30.43 -4.56 16.45
N ILE A 466 29.20 -4.02 16.44
CA ILE A 466 28.58 -3.47 15.22
C ILE A 466 29.35 -2.23 14.76
N PHE A 467 29.68 -1.33 15.69
CA PHE A 467 30.40 -0.10 15.40
C PHE A 467 31.82 -0.37 14.91
N ALA A 468 32.52 -1.38 15.42
CA ALA A 468 33.85 -1.74 14.92
C ALA A 468 33.82 -2.02 13.41
N VAL A 469 32.84 -2.79 12.94
CA VAL A 469 32.66 -3.08 11.51
C VAL A 469 32.20 -1.85 10.73
N ALA A 470 31.15 -1.18 11.21
CA ALA A 470 30.57 -0.01 10.51
C ALA A 470 31.59 1.14 10.37
N LYS A 471 32.45 1.33 11.37
CA LYS A 471 33.54 2.31 11.36
C LYS A 471 34.56 2.03 10.26
N ASP A 472 34.97 0.78 10.07
CA ASP A 472 35.96 0.44 9.04
C ASP A 472 35.36 0.56 7.62
N LEU A 473 34.08 0.19 7.46
CA LEU A 473 33.33 0.43 6.23
C LEU A 473 33.21 1.94 5.91
N LEU A 474 32.94 2.77 6.94
CA LEU A 474 32.83 4.22 6.79
C LEU A 474 34.17 4.86 6.46
N LYS A 475 35.25 4.48 7.15
CA LYS A 475 36.62 4.94 6.86
C LYS A 475 37.02 4.66 5.42
N THR A 476 36.74 3.45 4.93
CA THR A 476 37.01 3.08 3.53
C THR A 476 36.33 4.05 2.56
N GLU A 477 35.08 4.44 2.82
CA GLU A 477 34.37 5.40 1.96
C GLU A 477 34.88 6.84 2.11
N ILE A 478 35.38 7.23 3.29
CA ILE A 478 36.05 8.52 3.49
C ILE A 478 37.36 8.58 2.70
N ASP A 479 38.18 7.53 2.79
CA ASP A 479 39.46 7.44 2.10
C ASP A 479 39.28 7.43 0.57
N ASN A 480 38.23 6.77 0.08
CA ASN A 480 37.89 6.72 -1.36
C ASN A 480 37.52 8.10 -1.96
N GLU A 481 37.01 9.04 -1.17
CA GLU A 481 36.67 10.40 -1.63
C GLU A 481 37.81 11.40 -1.40
N SER A 482 38.86 11.01 -0.66
CA SER A 482 40.02 11.84 -0.36
C SER A 482 40.70 12.35 -1.64
N PRO A 483 41.14 13.63 -1.71
CA PRO A 483 41.22 14.62 -0.63
C PRO A 483 39.92 15.41 -0.37
N GLN A 484 38.83 15.09 -1.06
CA GLN A 484 37.55 15.78 -0.86
C GLN A 484 36.82 15.20 0.35
N PRO A 485 36.09 16.02 1.12
CA PRO A 485 35.28 15.50 2.21
C PRO A 485 34.08 14.73 1.65
N LEU A 486 33.79 13.56 2.22
CA LEU A 486 32.55 12.83 1.97
C LEU A 486 31.35 13.66 2.49
N ARG A 487 30.47 14.12 1.61
CA ARG A 487 29.33 14.99 1.97
C ARG A 487 28.04 14.21 2.07
N LEU A 488 27.58 13.92 3.29
CA LEU A 488 26.43 13.06 3.57
C LEU A 488 25.17 13.85 3.93
N ARG A 489 24.03 13.23 3.67
CA ARG A 489 22.70 13.67 4.16
C ARG A 489 21.84 12.52 4.69
N LEU A 490 22.28 11.28 4.55
CA LEU A 490 21.72 10.12 5.24
C LEU A 490 22.83 9.12 5.51
N MET A 491 22.74 8.49 6.67
CA MET A 491 23.54 7.35 7.11
C MET A 491 22.59 6.33 7.73
N GLY A 492 22.89 5.04 7.55
CA GLY A 492 22.18 3.93 8.19
C GLY A 492 23.08 2.73 8.39
N ASN A 493 22.75 1.91 9.39
CA ASN A 493 23.46 0.68 9.76
C ASN A 493 22.49 -0.50 9.86
#